data_AF-A0A963DET0-F1
#
_entry.id   AF-A0A963DET0-F1
#
_cell.length_a   1.000
_cell.length_b   1.000
_cell.length_c   1.000
_cell.angle_alpha   90.00
_cell.angle_beta   90.00
_cell.angle_gamma   90.00
#
_symmetry.space_group_name_H-M   'P 1'
#
loop_
_entity.id
_entity.type
_entity.pdbx_description
1 polymer ?
#
loop_
_entity_poly.entity_id
_entity_poly.type
_entity_poly.pdbx_seq_one_letter_code
_entity_poly.pdbx_strand_id
1 'polypeptide(L)'
;MRTQAPAQVDAFIDLRSPYSYLSLGPARQLAERTGVRFDWWPYITDFRSAYGGAVDQRTSRDVAKVKYLYMDCRRLAKKQGLIIRATTKLWDPTLGCKAMLFAKAHDRLWTFLDPLLVAFWQREFDLESPVQIELALHSAGLDVTAWRAYLAANAEAELAGALARAESLGVFGAPTFVHRGELFWGSDRIDLLAESLATTA
;
A
#
# COMPACT_ATOMS: atom_id res chain seq x y z
N MET A 1 -28.55 24.14 -2.79
CA MET A 1 -27.98 22.78 -2.90
C MET A 1 -26.97 22.62 -1.78
N ARG A 2 -27.19 21.68 -0.84
CA ARG A 2 -26.16 21.33 0.15
C ARG A 2 -25.11 20.49 -0.59
N THR A 3 -23.90 21.01 -0.74
CA THR A 3 -22.74 20.20 -1.14
C THR A 3 -22.47 19.20 -0.02
N GLN A 4 -22.86 17.95 -0.22
CA GLN A 4 -22.53 16.86 0.69
C GLN A 4 -21.02 16.66 0.67
N ALA A 5 -20.39 16.54 1.84
CA ALA A 5 -18.97 16.26 1.91
C ALA A 5 -18.66 14.96 1.17
N PRO A 6 -17.53 14.87 0.46
CA PRO A 6 -17.16 13.66 -0.29
C PRO A 6 -17.07 12.48 0.67
N ALA A 7 -17.56 11.31 0.24
CA ALA A 7 -17.40 10.08 1.01
C ALA A 7 -15.91 9.81 1.27
N GLN A 8 -15.60 9.23 2.43
CA GLN A 8 -14.23 8.90 2.84
C GLN A 8 -14.08 7.38 2.99
N VAL A 9 -12.98 6.85 2.48
CA VAL A 9 -12.60 5.43 2.57
C VAL A 9 -11.21 5.33 3.15
N ASP A 10 -11.05 4.58 4.24
CA ASP A 10 -9.70 4.22 4.72
C ASP A 10 -9.13 3.13 3.80
N ALA A 11 -7.91 3.33 3.29
CA ALA A 11 -7.24 2.41 2.38
C ALA A 11 -5.89 1.95 2.95
N PHE A 12 -5.80 0.67 3.28
CA PHE A 12 -4.61 0.06 3.87
C PHE A 12 -3.82 -0.68 2.81
N ILE A 13 -2.54 -0.33 2.64
CA ILE A 13 -1.64 -0.94 1.64
C ILE A 13 -0.34 -1.44 2.26
N ASP A 14 0.15 -2.57 1.77
CA ASP A 14 1.51 -3.04 2.06
C ASP A 14 2.38 -2.75 0.83
N LEU A 15 3.48 -2.01 1.03
CA LEU A 15 4.38 -1.59 -0.05
C LEU A 15 5.01 -2.79 -0.79
N ARG A 16 5.04 -3.97 -0.16
CA ARG A 16 5.56 -5.22 -0.74
C ARG A 16 4.46 -6.11 -1.33
N SER A 17 3.19 -5.72 -1.23
CA SER A 17 2.07 -6.48 -1.80
C SER A 17 1.85 -6.08 -3.26
N PRO A 18 2.00 -7.00 -4.24
CA PRO A 18 1.77 -6.67 -5.64
C PRO A 18 0.29 -6.32 -5.88
N TYR A 19 -0.64 -6.94 -5.14
CA TYR A 19 -2.06 -6.60 -5.19
C TYR A 19 -2.34 -5.21 -4.60
N SER A 20 -1.58 -4.76 -3.59
CA SER A 20 -1.71 -3.37 -3.11
C SER A 20 -1.30 -2.39 -4.19
N TYR A 21 -0.17 -2.62 -4.86
CA TYR A 21 0.27 -1.79 -5.98
C TYR A 21 -0.74 -1.77 -7.14
N LEU A 22 -1.26 -2.94 -7.52
CA LEU A 22 -2.27 -3.07 -8.57
C LEU A 22 -3.62 -2.44 -8.22
N SER A 23 -3.91 -2.22 -6.94
CA SER A 23 -5.15 -1.57 -6.49
C SER A 23 -5.13 -0.05 -6.64
N LEU A 24 -3.95 0.57 -6.71
CA LEU A 24 -3.81 2.03 -6.73
C LEU A 24 -4.48 2.66 -7.96
N GLY A 25 -4.25 2.08 -9.15
CA GLY A 25 -4.82 2.57 -10.40
C GLY A 25 -6.36 2.56 -10.39
N PRO A 26 -7.01 1.40 -10.18
CA PRO A 26 -8.46 1.32 -10.12
C PRO A 26 -9.08 2.16 -8.98
N ALA A 27 -8.42 2.26 -7.82
CA ALA A 27 -8.89 3.11 -6.72
C ALA A 27 -8.87 4.60 -7.09
N ARG A 28 -7.81 5.08 -7.76
CA ARG A 28 -7.75 6.47 -8.25
C ARG A 28 -8.82 6.75 -9.30
N GLN A 29 -9.04 5.83 -10.23
CA GLN A 29 -10.12 5.96 -11.21
C GLN A 29 -11.50 6.00 -10.52
N LEU A 30 -11.69 5.24 -9.43
CA LEU A 30 -12.91 5.31 -8.65
C LEU A 30 -13.07 6.69 -7.97
N ALA A 31 -11.99 7.24 -7.40
CA ALA A 31 -11.97 8.60 -6.84
C ALA A 31 -12.33 9.65 -7.90
N GLU A 32 -11.76 9.57 -9.10
CA GLU A 32 -12.06 10.48 -10.21
C GLU A 32 -13.53 10.42 -10.63
N ARG A 33 -14.12 9.23 -10.72
CA ARG A 33 -15.51 9.06 -11.17
C ARG A 33 -16.55 9.45 -10.13
N THR A 34 -16.27 9.24 -8.84
CA THR A 34 -17.26 9.36 -7.75
C THR A 34 -17.01 10.55 -6.81
N GLY A 35 -15.81 11.14 -6.86
CA GLY A 35 -15.39 12.17 -5.90
C GLY A 35 -15.05 11.63 -4.50
N VAL A 36 -15.03 10.31 -4.30
CA VAL A 36 -14.62 9.70 -3.02
C VAL A 36 -13.17 10.08 -2.68
N ARG A 37 -12.91 10.32 -1.40
CA ARG A 37 -11.56 10.54 -0.87
C ARG A 37 -11.06 9.27 -0.20
N PHE A 38 -9.86 8.83 -0.60
CA PHE A 38 -9.16 7.76 0.07
C PHE A 38 -8.16 8.32 1.07
N ASP A 39 -8.24 7.82 2.30
CA ASP A 39 -7.25 8.07 3.34
C ASP A 39 -6.29 6.88 3.41
N TRP A 40 -5.07 7.05 2.91
CA TRP A 40 -4.13 5.94 2.72
C TRP A 40 -3.27 5.70 3.95
N TRP A 41 -3.16 4.44 4.36
CA TRP A 41 -2.44 4.00 5.54
C TRP A 41 -1.48 2.86 5.17
N PRO A 42 -0.24 2.85 5.72
CA PRO A 42 0.60 1.67 5.61
C PRO A 42 0.01 0.52 6.41
N TYR A 43 0.20 -0.70 5.91
CA TYR A 43 -0.06 -1.94 6.61
C TYR A 43 1.11 -2.89 6.37
N ILE A 44 1.41 -3.72 7.36
CA ILE A 44 2.48 -4.72 7.27
C ILE A 44 1.83 -6.09 7.37
N THR A 45 1.70 -6.76 6.23
CA THR A 45 1.15 -8.11 6.16
C THR A 45 2.19 -9.10 6.70
N ASP A 46 1.77 -10.03 7.56
CA ASP A 46 2.57 -11.18 7.93
C ASP A 46 2.63 -12.19 6.77
N PHE A 47 3.48 -11.89 5.79
CA PHE A 47 3.72 -12.76 4.64
C PHE A 47 4.38 -14.09 5.01
N ARG A 48 5.01 -14.19 6.18
CA ARG A 48 5.57 -15.46 6.65
C ARG A 48 4.44 -16.41 6.97
N SER A 49 3.45 -15.96 7.73
CA SER A 49 2.23 -16.75 8.00
C SER A 49 1.42 -17.01 6.72
N ALA A 50 1.22 -16.00 5.86
CA ALA A 50 0.37 -16.11 4.67
C ALA A 50 0.89 -17.07 3.57
N TYR A 51 2.20 -17.36 3.56
CA TYR A 51 2.88 -18.14 2.52
C TYR A 51 3.71 -19.32 3.04
N GLY A 52 3.30 -19.92 4.16
CA GLY A 52 3.84 -21.22 4.60
C GLY A 52 5.20 -21.14 5.30
N GLY A 53 5.47 -20.06 6.03
CA GLY A 53 6.67 -19.92 6.86
C GLY A 53 7.84 -19.24 6.14
N ALA A 54 9.05 -19.50 6.64
CA ALA A 54 10.28 -19.01 6.01
C ALA A 54 10.46 -19.66 4.63
N VAL A 55 11.23 -19.02 3.74
CA VAL A 55 11.34 -19.44 2.33
C VAL A 55 11.85 -20.88 2.20
N ASP A 56 12.77 -21.29 3.06
CA ASP A 56 13.36 -22.61 3.19
C ASP A 56 12.41 -23.67 3.78
N GLN A 57 11.32 -23.24 4.43
CA GLN A 57 10.32 -24.10 5.06
C GLN A 57 9.10 -24.36 4.17
N ARG A 58 9.03 -23.72 2.99
CA ARG A 58 7.87 -23.79 2.10
C ARG A 58 7.68 -25.16 1.48
N THR A 59 6.44 -25.64 1.49
CA THR A 59 6.05 -26.85 0.78
C THR A 59 6.02 -26.63 -0.74
N SER A 60 5.97 -27.71 -1.52
CA SER A 60 5.76 -27.63 -2.98
C SER A 60 4.46 -26.90 -3.35
N ARG A 61 3.41 -27.04 -2.52
CA ARG A 61 2.15 -26.32 -2.65
C ARG A 61 2.32 -24.81 -2.44
N ASP A 62 3.08 -24.40 -1.43
CA ASP A 62 3.35 -22.98 -1.16
C ASP A 62 4.13 -22.34 -2.32
N VAL A 63 5.14 -23.05 -2.84
CA VAL A 63 5.88 -22.61 -4.03
C VAL A 63 4.96 -22.47 -5.25
N ALA A 64 4.07 -23.43 -5.48
CA ALA A 64 3.09 -23.37 -6.58
C ALA A 64 2.13 -22.17 -6.41
N LYS A 65 1.63 -21.93 -5.19
CA LYS A 65 0.78 -20.79 -4.85
C LYS A 65 1.49 -19.46 -5.14
N VAL A 66 2.73 -19.27 -4.68
CA VAL A 66 3.49 -18.03 -4.94
C VAL A 66 3.74 -17.83 -6.44
N LYS A 67 4.11 -18.89 -7.18
CA LYS A 67 4.27 -18.82 -8.64
C LYS A 67 2.99 -18.37 -9.34
N TYR A 68 1.85 -18.93 -8.93
CA TYR A 68 0.54 -18.55 -9.46
C TYR A 68 0.22 -17.08 -9.16
N LEU A 69 0.36 -16.64 -7.91
CA LEU A 69 0.04 -15.26 -7.50
C LEU A 69 0.85 -14.24 -8.30
N TYR A 70 2.16 -14.48 -8.50
CA TYR A 70 2.97 -13.59 -9.32
C TYR A 70 2.64 -13.68 -10.81
N MET A 71 2.24 -14.84 -11.33
CA MET A 71 1.75 -14.97 -12.71
C MET A 71 0.48 -14.14 -12.90
N ASP A 72 -0.46 -14.23 -11.96
CA ASP A 72 -1.72 -13.49 -11.98
C ASP A 72 -1.49 -11.98 -11.86
N CYS A 73 -0.66 -11.55 -10.90
CA CYS A 73 -0.27 -10.15 -10.76
C CYS A 73 0.33 -9.57 -12.06
N ARG A 74 1.15 -10.34 -12.79
CA ARG A 74 1.68 -9.90 -14.11
C ARG A 74 0.59 -9.74 -15.17
N ARG A 75 -0.45 -10.58 -15.16
CA ARG A 75 -1.60 -10.45 -16.08
C ARG A 75 -2.37 -9.16 -15.80
N LEU A 76 -2.59 -8.87 -14.51
CA LEU A 76 -3.26 -7.64 -14.07
C LEU A 76 -2.40 -6.40 -14.35
N ALA A 77 -1.10 -6.46 -14.08
CA ALA A 77 -0.15 -5.39 -14.35
C ALA A 77 -0.15 -5.01 -15.85
N LYS A 78 -0.15 -6.01 -16.74
CA LYS A 78 -0.22 -5.78 -18.19
C LYS A 78 -1.44 -4.97 -18.61
N LYS A 79 -2.61 -5.18 -17.97
CA LYS A 79 -3.83 -4.40 -18.27
C LYS A 79 -3.70 -2.92 -17.87
N GLN A 80 -2.82 -2.61 -16.93
CA GLN A 80 -2.56 -1.26 -16.43
C GLN A 80 -1.28 -0.63 -17.01
N GLY A 81 -0.56 -1.32 -17.91
CA GLY A 81 0.74 -0.86 -18.41
C GLY A 81 1.88 -0.91 -17.38
N LEU A 82 1.71 -1.69 -16.30
CA LEU A 82 2.67 -1.79 -15.20
C LEU A 82 3.57 -3.03 -15.35
N ILE A 83 4.74 -2.96 -14.71
CA ILE A 83 5.68 -4.08 -14.57
C ILE A 83 5.68 -4.56 -13.12
N ILE A 84 5.56 -5.88 -12.92
CA ILE A 84 5.74 -6.54 -11.63
C ILE A 84 6.74 -7.68 -11.78
N ARG A 85 7.94 -7.49 -11.24
CA ARG A 85 8.91 -8.56 -11.02
C ARG A 85 8.70 -9.16 -9.65
N ALA A 86 8.79 -10.48 -9.53
CA ALA A 86 8.69 -11.13 -8.23
C ALA A 86 9.80 -10.63 -7.28
N THR A 87 9.48 -10.44 -6.01
CA THR A 87 10.49 -10.08 -5.02
C THR A 87 11.54 -11.19 -4.90
N THR A 88 12.79 -10.80 -4.63
CA THR A 88 13.94 -11.72 -4.50
C THR A 88 14.11 -12.25 -3.08
N LYS A 89 13.52 -11.57 -2.10
CA LYS A 89 13.52 -11.91 -0.68
C LYS A 89 12.21 -11.50 -0.02
N LEU A 90 12.04 -11.87 1.25
CA LEU A 90 11.05 -11.26 2.12
C LEU A 90 11.63 -9.94 2.63
N TRP A 91 11.07 -8.83 2.17
CA TRP A 91 11.52 -7.48 2.53
C TRP A 91 10.94 -7.03 3.87
N ASP A 92 11.67 -6.23 4.63
CA ASP A 92 11.14 -5.43 5.74
C ASP A 92 10.62 -4.07 5.21
N PRO A 93 9.31 -3.78 5.30
CA PRO A 93 8.74 -2.54 4.79
C PRO A 93 8.79 -1.41 5.81
N THR A 94 9.24 -1.65 7.05
CA THR A 94 9.07 -0.73 8.19
C THR A 94 9.55 0.68 7.88
N LEU A 95 10.75 0.80 7.30
CA LEU A 95 11.32 2.11 6.94
C LEU A 95 10.50 2.81 5.85
N GLY A 96 10.09 2.07 4.81
CA GLY A 96 9.21 2.58 3.75
C GLY A 96 7.83 3.01 4.27
N CYS A 97 7.24 2.27 5.21
CA CYS A 97 5.98 2.63 5.86
C CYS A 97 6.10 3.91 6.69
N LYS A 98 7.22 4.10 7.41
CA LYS A 98 7.52 5.35 8.12
C LYS A 98 7.65 6.52 7.15
N ALA A 99 8.32 6.32 6.01
CA ALA A 99 8.48 7.34 4.98
C ALA A 99 7.14 7.69 4.30
N MET A 100 6.26 6.70 4.09
CA MET A 100 4.90 6.91 3.59
C MET A 100 4.09 7.82 4.53
N LEU A 101 4.13 7.58 5.84
CA LEU A 101 3.44 8.44 6.83
C LEU A 101 4.01 9.86 6.84
N PHE A 102 5.33 10.00 6.82
CA PHE A 102 5.98 11.31 6.75
C PHE A 102 5.58 12.08 5.48
N ALA A 103 5.64 11.43 4.31
CA ALA A 103 5.22 12.04 3.04
C ALA A 103 3.74 12.40 3.02
N LYS A 104 2.88 11.57 3.63
CA LYS A 104 1.45 11.85 3.80
C LYS A 104 1.21 13.11 4.64
N ALA A 105 1.89 13.24 5.78
CA ALA A 105 1.75 14.39 6.68
C ALA A 105 2.19 15.73 6.04
N HIS A 106 2.94 15.69 4.94
CA HIS A 106 3.44 16.85 4.21
C HIS A 106 2.78 17.04 2.84
N ASP A 107 1.64 16.38 2.57
CA ASP A 107 0.93 16.47 1.28
C ASP A 107 1.81 16.10 0.07
N ARG A 108 2.69 15.12 0.25
CA ARG A 108 3.62 14.59 -0.77
C ARG A 108 3.51 13.08 -0.98
N LEU A 109 2.47 12.44 -0.43
CA LEU A 109 2.27 10.99 -0.47
C LEU A 109 2.54 10.40 -1.86
N TRP A 110 1.89 10.93 -2.89
CA TRP A 110 1.97 10.36 -4.24
C TRP A 110 3.21 10.79 -5.01
N THR A 111 3.71 12.00 -4.77
CA THR A 111 5.01 12.44 -5.30
C THR A 111 6.14 11.52 -4.81
N PHE A 112 6.00 10.96 -3.61
CA PHE A 112 6.89 9.96 -3.05
C PHE A 112 6.59 8.53 -3.53
N LEU A 113 5.36 8.04 -3.38
CA LEU A 113 5.03 6.64 -3.60
C LEU A 113 5.04 6.20 -5.07
N ASP A 114 4.61 7.06 -6.00
CA ASP A 114 4.49 6.67 -7.41
C ASP A 114 5.82 6.22 -8.03
N PRO A 115 6.89 7.05 -8.01
CA PRO A 115 8.19 6.64 -8.54
C PRO A 115 8.81 5.50 -7.72
N LEU A 116 8.65 5.50 -6.39
CA LEU A 116 9.20 4.47 -5.51
C LEU A 116 8.62 3.10 -5.82
N LEU A 117 7.30 2.98 -5.93
CA LEU A 117 6.64 1.69 -6.19
C LEU A 117 6.97 1.16 -7.59
N VAL A 118 7.04 2.04 -8.60
CA VAL A 118 7.50 1.67 -9.95
C VAL A 118 8.90 1.07 -9.87
N ALA A 119 9.85 1.75 -9.23
CA ALA A 119 11.23 1.29 -9.11
C ALA A 119 11.32 -0.01 -8.28
N PHE A 120 10.61 -0.11 -7.16
CA PHE A 120 10.58 -1.32 -6.33
C PHE A 120 10.10 -2.55 -7.11
N TRP A 121 8.98 -2.43 -7.84
CA TRP A 121 8.43 -3.53 -8.63
C TRP A 121 9.23 -3.86 -9.90
N GLN A 122 10.13 -2.98 -10.31
CA GLN A 122 11.15 -3.22 -11.34
C GLN A 122 12.48 -3.76 -10.79
N ARG A 123 12.61 -3.90 -9.45
CA ARG A 123 13.83 -4.27 -8.72
C ARG A 123 14.95 -3.22 -8.82
N GLU A 124 14.56 -1.96 -8.90
CA GLU A 124 15.44 -0.80 -9.01
C GLU A 124 15.44 0.04 -7.72
N PHE A 125 14.73 -0.43 -6.67
CA PHE A 125 14.65 0.23 -5.38
C PHE A 125 14.78 -0.77 -4.23
N ASP A 126 15.59 -0.42 -3.25
CA ASP A 126 15.79 -1.13 -1.99
C ASP A 126 14.94 -0.45 -0.89
N LEU A 127 13.85 -1.12 -0.51
CA LEU A 127 12.89 -0.61 0.48
C LEU A 127 13.46 -0.54 1.91
N GLU A 128 14.56 -1.23 2.17
CA GLU A 128 15.25 -1.28 3.47
C GLU A 128 16.41 -0.27 3.53
N SER A 129 16.81 0.33 2.40
CA SER A 129 17.95 1.25 2.33
C SER A 129 17.59 2.65 2.83
N PRO A 130 18.19 3.15 3.93
CA PRO A 130 17.98 4.52 4.38
C PRO A 130 18.40 5.55 3.33
N VAL A 131 19.48 5.28 2.60
CA VAL A 131 20.00 6.16 1.55
C VAL A 131 18.99 6.31 0.41
N GLN A 132 18.43 5.20 -0.09
CA GLN A 132 17.45 5.28 -1.18
C GLN A 132 16.14 5.92 -0.74
N ILE A 133 15.68 5.65 0.48
CA ILE A 133 14.50 6.31 1.07
C ILE A 133 14.70 7.82 1.19
N GLU A 134 15.85 8.27 1.71
CA GLU A 134 16.16 9.70 1.80
C GLU A 134 16.21 10.38 0.42
N LEU A 135 16.81 9.72 -0.57
CA LEU A 135 16.84 10.22 -1.96
C LEU A 135 15.44 10.31 -2.57
N ALA A 136 14.57 9.33 -2.33
CA ALA A 136 13.19 9.34 -2.79
C ALA A 136 12.36 10.45 -2.11
N LEU A 137 12.52 10.63 -0.80
CA LEU A 137 11.88 11.72 -0.05
C LEU A 137 12.35 13.10 -0.55
N HIS A 138 13.66 13.27 -0.72
CA HIS A 138 14.23 14.50 -1.29
C HIS A 138 13.69 14.78 -2.69
N SER A 139 13.62 13.76 -3.55
CA SER A 139 13.06 13.89 -4.91
C SER A 139 11.57 14.24 -4.90
N ALA A 140 10.85 13.87 -3.84
CA ALA A 140 9.48 14.29 -3.60
C ALA A 140 9.36 15.72 -3.01
N GLY A 141 10.47 16.44 -2.86
CA GLY A 141 10.53 17.80 -2.32
C GLY A 141 10.41 17.87 -0.80
N LEU A 142 10.75 16.79 -0.09
CA LEU A 142 10.73 16.74 1.37
C LEU A 142 12.12 17.02 1.95
N ASP A 143 12.17 17.68 3.10
CA ASP A 143 13.42 17.95 3.81
C ASP A 143 13.93 16.69 4.52
N VAL A 144 15.13 16.25 4.12
CA VAL A 144 15.81 15.08 4.70
C VAL A 144 16.19 15.32 6.17
N THR A 145 16.45 16.57 6.57
CA THR A 145 16.73 16.93 7.98
C THR A 145 15.48 16.74 8.82
N ALA A 146 14.34 17.26 8.36
CA ALA A 146 13.05 17.04 9.00
C ALA A 146 12.67 15.54 9.05
N TRP A 147 12.95 14.79 7.98
CA TRP A 147 12.76 13.33 7.97
C TRP A 147 13.59 12.62 9.05
N ARG A 148 14.88 12.96 9.20
CA ARG A 148 15.74 12.37 10.23
C ARG A 148 15.25 12.72 11.64
N ALA A 149 14.78 13.95 11.85
CA ALA A 149 14.17 14.36 13.12
C ALA A 149 12.87 13.57 13.40
N TYR A 150 12.02 13.40 12.38
CA TYR A 150 10.82 12.58 12.47
C TYR A 150 11.12 11.11 12.80
N LEU A 151 12.13 10.52 12.15
CA LEU A 151 12.59 9.15 12.43
C LEU A 151 13.01 8.97 13.89
N ALA A 152 13.71 9.95 14.46
CA ALA A 152 14.21 9.88 15.82
C ALA A 152 13.11 10.05 16.89
N ALA A 153 12.05 10.82 16.59
CA ALA A 153 11.08 11.26 17.60
C ALA A 153 9.69 10.62 17.45
N ASN A 154 9.16 10.49 16.23
CA ASN A 154 7.73 10.26 15.99
C ASN A 154 7.44 8.97 15.22
N ALA A 155 8.33 8.58 14.31
CA ALA A 155 8.06 7.56 13.30
C ALA A 155 7.62 6.19 13.85
N GLU A 156 8.18 5.78 14.99
CA GLU A 156 7.81 4.50 15.63
C GLU A 156 6.38 4.55 16.18
N ALA A 157 6.06 5.59 16.94
CA ALA A 157 4.74 5.76 17.54
C ALA A 157 3.65 5.95 16.48
N GLU A 158 3.92 6.71 15.43
CA GLU A 158 2.98 6.92 14.33
C GLU A 158 2.74 5.65 13.51
N LEU A 159 3.78 4.85 13.25
CA LEU A 159 3.61 3.56 12.59
C LEU A 159 2.79 2.60 13.47
N ALA A 160 3.08 2.52 14.77
CA ALA A 160 2.30 1.71 15.70
C ALA A 160 0.83 2.16 15.73
N GLY A 161 0.57 3.47 15.74
CA GLY A 161 -0.79 4.03 15.66
C GLY A 161 -1.52 3.68 14.37
N ALA A 162 -0.83 3.71 13.22
CA ALA A 162 -1.40 3.31 11.93
C ALA A 162 -1.78 1.82 11.91
N LEU A 163 -0.93 0.95 12.48
CA LEU A 163 -1.21 -0.48 12.57
C LEU A 163 -2.35 -0.78 13.57
N ALA A 164 -2.37 -0.11 14.72
CA ALA A 164 -3.47 -0.22 15.70
C ALA A 164 -4.81 0.26 15.12
N ARG A 165 -4.80 1.31 14.28
CA ARG A 165 -5.99 1.72 13.53
C ARG A 165 -6.48 0.59 12.62
N ALA A 166 -5.58 -0.02 11.85
CA ALA A 166 -5.93 -1.13 10.96
C ALA A 166 -6.57 -2.30 11.75
N GLU A 167 -5.97 -2.67 12.88
CA GLU A 167 -6.49 -3.71 13.78
C GLU A 167 -7.88 -3.34 14.34
N SER A 168 -8.08 -2.10 14.79
CA SER A 168 -9.38 -1.64 15.31
C SER A 168 -10.52 -1.68 14.27
N LEU A 169 -10.16 -1.61 12.98
CA LEU A 169 -11.08 -1.73 11.85
C LEU A 169 -11.19 -3.16 11.31
N GLY A 170 -10.53 -4.15 11.96
CA GLY A 170 -10.57 -5.56 11.54
C GLY A 170 -9.72 -5.89 10.31
N VAL A 171 -8.77 -5.04 9.94
CA VAL A 171 -7.91 -5.26 8.76
C VAL A 171 -6.91 -6.39 9.01
N PHE A 172 -6.99 -7.44 8.21
CA PHE A 172 -6.14 -8.64 8.31
C PHE A 172 -5.21 -8.86 7.09
N GLY A 173 -5.26 -7.96 6.11
CA GLY A 173 -4.46 -8.08 4.89
C GLY A 173 -4.50 -6.81 4.05
N ALA A 174 -3.65 -6.77 3.02
CA ALA A 174 -3.56 -5.62 2.12
C ALA A 174 -3.60 -6.03 0.63
N PRO A 175 -4.30 -5.28 -0.23
CA PRO A 175 -5.00 -4.03 0.08
C PRO A 175 -6.34 -4.29 0.76
N THR A 176 -6.73 -3.41 1.68
CA THR A 176 -8.08 -3.40 2.26
C THR A 176 -8.62 -1.98 2.22
N PHE A 177 -9.87 -1.84 1.77
CA PHE A 177 -10.61 -0.58 1.80
C PHE A 177 -11.73 -0.68 2.82
N VAL A 178 -11.93 0.36 3.63
CA VAL A 178 -12.99 0.40 4.66
C VAL A 178 -13.91 1.57 4.39
N HIS A 179 -15.19 1.29 4.15
CA HIS A 179 -16.22 2.29 3.96
C HIS A 179 -17.33 2.04 4.99
N ARG A 180 -17.51 2.95 5.94
CA ARG A 180 -18.57 2.87 6.99
C ARG A 180 -18.57 1.56 7.79
N GLY A 181 -17.39 1.04 8.08
CA GLY A 181 -17.23 -0.21 8.83
C GLY A 181 -17.34 -1.48 7.98
N GLU A 182 -17.65 -1.37 6.69
CA GLU A 182 -17.60 -2.49 5.75
C GLU A 182 -16.20 -2.61 5.14
N LEU A 183 -15.66 -3.84 5.10
CA LEU A 183 -14.32 -4.13 4.57
C LEU A 183 -14.39 -4.71 3.16
N PHE A 184 -13.54 -4.20 2.28
CA PHE A 184 -13.32 -4.69 0.92
C PHE A 184 -11.85 -5.09 0.78
N TRP A 185 -11.55 -6.38 0.97
CA TRP A 185 -10.19 -6.91 0.92
C TRP A 185 -9.85 -7.50 -0.45
N GLY A 186 -8.78 -6.98 -1.06
CA GLY A 186 -8.31 -7.37 -2.39
C GLY A 186 -8.55 -6.31 -3.46
N SER A 187 -7.68 -6.26 -4.46
CA SER A 187 -7.81 -5.34 -5.60
C SER A 187 -9.04 -5.63 -6.47
N ASP A 188 -9.57 -6.85 -6.38
CA ASP A 188 -10.75 -7.36 -7.07
C ASP A 188 -12.08 -6.99 -6.38
N ARG A 189 -12.04 -6.23 -5.27
CA ARG A 189 -13.22 -5.75 -4.55
C ARG A 189 -13.55 -4.28 -4.79
N ILE A 190 -12.78 -3.59 -5.63
CA ILE A 190 -12.98 -2.16 -5.91
C ILE A 190 -14.34 -1.90 -6.58
N ASP A 191 -14.86 -2.84 -7.37
CA ASP A 191 -16.20 -2.71 -7.98
C ASP A 191 -17.31 -2.80 -6.91
N LEU A 192 -17.18 -3.71 -5.94
CA LEU A 192 -18.12 -3.80 -4.81
C LEU A 192 -18.04 -2.56 -3.91
N LEU A 193 -16.83 -2.01 -3.71
CA LEU A 193 -16.67 -0.73 -3.03
C LEU A 193 -17.40 0.39 -3.79
N ALA A 194 -17.33 0.41 -5.12
CA ALA A 194 -18.04 1.38 -5.95
C ALA A 194 -19.57 1.28 -5.78
N GLU A 195 -20.12 0.07 -5.72
CA GLU A 195 -21.54 -0.19 -5.45
C GLU A 195 -21.96 0.31 -4.05
N SER A 196 -21.12 0.07 -3.03
CA SER A 196 -21.34 0.57 -1.66
C SER A 196 -21.35 2.11 -1.60
N LEU A 197 -20.52 2.78 -2.40
CA LEU A 197 -20.51 4.25 -2.52
C LEU A 197 -21.79 4.78 -3.21
N ALA A 198 -22.29 4.08 -4.23
CA ALA A 198 -23.47 4.49 -5.00
C ALA A 198 -24.79 4.35 -4.22
N THR A 199 -24.87 3.39 -3.31
CA THR A 199 -26.08 3.13 -2.48
C THR A 199 -26.38 4.26 -1.48
N THR A 200 -25.53 5.30 -1.42
CA THR A 200 -25.74 6.47 -0.54
C THR A 200 -25.87 7.81 -1.28
N ALA A 201 -26.12 7.79 -2.59
CA ALA A 201 -26.53 8.99 -3.33
C ALA A 201 -28.06 9.20 -3.21
#